data_AF-A0A4S3FP88-F1
#
_entry.id   AF-A0A4S3FP88-F1
#
_cell.length_a   1.000
_cell.length_b   1.000
_cell.length_c   1.000
_cell.angle_alpha   90.00
_cell.angle_beta   90.00
_cell.angle_gamma   90.00
#
_symmetry.space_group_name_H-M   'P 1'
#
loop_
_entity.id
_entity.type
_entity.pdbx_description
1 polymer ?
#
loop_
_entity_poly.entity_id
_entity_poly.type
_entity_poly.pdbx_seq_one_letter_code
_entity_poly.pdbx_strand_id
1 'polypeptide(L)'
;MSASRFRATLWLLLVAGWLAGCVPLRPYHTVQRAPVAIGASNTAQPDVRTPCYQPPDTANGGACVRFVEYDDFGNLFNRAQLDETVEAARRVAEAGGIVVVYVHGWEHNASDGDHDLIAFHRAMQNAQALDIQYGDKRTILGIYVGWRGQSVSVPGISKTTFWERKTTAQAVGDGGVFELFRKLADQRELFRNSRLVLVGHSFGAAVTYASVSHSLMDQIIDDPKDASQDGGETRNRRKRWDMVVLVNAAFEAMQVRPHFELARSRRYLQNQLPHLILITSQADWATRIAFPLGRFFRSTLNKYADPESDDLYETAIGHYIPYVTHQLSAEDDCRRFLQGPPVPPMPDKLGTVVEAKYFCFDDKRAMLPDSTGKHAARPVLLTRCDASGDCSQVAGEHTMLAPPHMPIMNIRTTSDIMSGHNDIWNPTMQGFLVQLMLYIVEGPQQHPTR
;
A
#
# COMPACT_ATOMS: atom_id res chain seq x y z
N MET A 1 23.36 43.83 25.34
CA MET A 1 21.97 43.93 24.80
C MET A 1 21.00 43.90 25.98
N SER A 2 20.11 44.89 26.10
CA SER A 2 19.15 45.00 27.21
C SER A 2 18.15 43.83 27.22
N ALA A 3 17.83 43.31 28.41
CA ALA A 3 16.87 42.22 28.64
C ALA A 3 15.48 42.50 28.03
N SER A 4 15.13 43.77 27.79
CA SER A 4 13.88 44.16 27.11
C SER A 4 13.88 43.82 25.61
N ARG A 5 15.03 43.94 24.93
CA ARG A 5 15.18 43.58 23.51
C ARG A 5 15.10 42.06 23.33
N PHE A 6 15.68 41.29 24.24
CA PHE A 6 15.62 39.82 24.19
C PHE A 6 14.18 39.30 24.38
N ARG A 7 13.42 39.88 25.31
CA ARG A 7 12.01 39.55 25.52
C ARG A 7 11.13 39.93 24.32
N ALA A 8 11.36 41.09 23.71
CA ALA A 8 10.62 41.52 22.51
C ALA A 8 10.90 40.62 21.30
N THR A 9 12.15 40.20 21.10
CA THR A 9 12.52 39.26 20.03
C THR A 9 11.92 37.87 20.26
N LEU A 10 11.88 37.39 21.52
CA LEU A 10 11.26 36.11 21.87
C LEU A 10 9.73 36.14 21.64
N TRP A 11 9.07 37.24 21.99
CA TRP A 11 7.64 37.43 21.71
C TRP A 11 7.34 37.52 20.20
N LEU A 12 8.17 38.21 19.42
CA LEU A 12 8.03 38.26 17.96
C LEU A 12 8.26 36.90 17.30
N LEU A 13 9.21 36.09 17.79
CA LEU A 13 9.44 34.72 17.32
C LEU A 13 8.28 33.79 17.71
N LEU A 14 7.70 33.94 18.91
CA LEU A 14 6.53 33.19 19.33
C LEU A 14 5.29 33.55 18.51
N VAL A 15 5.05 34.85 18.24
CA VAL A 15 3.93 35.31 17.41
C VAL A 15 4.12 34.92 15.94
N ALA A 16 5.36 34.99 15.42
CA ALA A 16 5.68 34.49 14.08
C ALA A 16 5.50 32.97 13.98
N GLY A 17 5.83 32.22 15.04
CA GLY A 17 5.56 30.79 15.14
C GLY A 17 4.07 30.45 15.18
N TRP A 18 3.25 31.30 15.83
CA TRP A 18 1.78 31.18 15.83
C TRP A 18 1.15 31.51 14.47
N LEU A 19 1.72 32.46 13.71
CA LEU A 19 1.21 32.84 12.38
C LEU A 19 1.69 31.90 11.26
N ALA A 20 2.82 31.21 11.43
CA ALA A 20 3.35 30.23 10.47
C ALA A 20 2.65 28.86 10.51
N GLY A 21 1.75 28.63 11.47
CA GLY A 21 1.02 27.35 11.64
C GLY A 21 -0.30 27.23 10.86
N CYS A 22 -0.79 28.31 10.23
CA CYS A 22 -2.07 28.32 9.53
C CYS A 22 -1.91 28.05 8.03
N VAL A 23 -1.44 26.84 7.66
CA VAL A 23 -1.58 26.37 6.27
C VAL A 23 -3.05 25.97 6.09
N PRO A 24 -3.80 26.60 5.16
CA PRO A 24 -5.22 26.31 5.00
C PRO A 24 -5.41 24.86 4.52
N LEU A 25 -6.30 24.14 5.21
CA LEU A 25 -6.72 22.78 4.88
C LEU A 25 -7.52 22.83 3.56
N ARG A 26 -6.84 22.68 2.44
CA ARG A 26 -7.42 22.78 1.11
C ARG A 26 -7.12 21.53 0.28
N PRO A 27 -8.11 21.05 -0.48
CA PRO A 27 -7.86 20.07 -1.53
C PRO A 27 -7.03 20.70 -2.66
N TYR A 28 -6.27 19.86 -3.36
CA TYR A 28 -5.44 20.21 -4.50
C TYR A 28 -6.18 20.05 -5.84
N HIS A 29 -7.01 19.02 -5.96
CA HIS A 29 -7.65 18.62 -7.22
C HIS A 29 -9.18 18.74 -7.22
N THR A 30 -9.78 19.35 -6.19
CA THR A 30 -11.20 19.70 -6.26
C THR A 30 -11.34 21.09 -6.86
N VAL A 31 -11.78 21.19 -8.12
CA VAL A 31 -12.17 22.49 -8.68
C VAL A 31 -13.43 22.95 -7.94
N GLN A 32 -13.28 23.88 -6.99
CA GLN A 32 -14.43 24.65 -6.49
C GLN A 32 -14.94 25.53 -7.62
N ARG A 33 -16.12 25.24 -8.17
CA ARG A 33 -16.95 26.30 -8.77
C ARG A 33 -17.68 26.98 -7.61
N ALA A 34 -17.64 28.32 -7.58
CA ALA A 34 -18.44 29.15 -6.67
C ALA A 34 -19.92 28.70 -6.71
N PRO A 35 -20.68 28.86 -5.60
CA PRO A 35 -22.08 28.50 -5.59
C PRO A 35 -22.81 29.20 -6.73
N VAL A 36 -23.48 28.41 -7.56
CA VAL A 36 -24.33 28.91 -8.64
C VAL A 36 -25.39 29.81 -7.99
N ALA A 37 -25.36 31.10 -8.32
CA ALA A 37 -26.47 31.99 -8.01
C ALA A 37 -27.74 31.37 -8.59
N ILE A 38 -28.71 31.05 -7.74
CA ILE A 38 -30.02 30.54 -8.15
C ILE A 38 -30.69 31.67 -8.93
N GLY A 39 -30.60 31.61 -10.25
CA GLY A 39 -31.14 32.67 -11.10
C GLY A 39 -30.60 32.68 -12.52
N ALA A 40 -30.66 31.56 -13.24
CA ALA A 40 -30.83 31.54 -14.69
C ALA A 40 -31.04 30.10 -15.17
N SER A 41 -32.19 29.85 -15.78
CA SER A 41 -32.45 28.65 -16.57
C SER A 41 -31.44 28.55 -17.70
N ASN A 42 -30.58 27.53 -17.66
CA ASN A 42 -29.95 26.97 -18.85
C ASN A 42 -29.74 25.47 -18.63
N THR A 43 -30.41 24.68 -19.48
CA THR A 43 -30.23 23.25 -19.66
C THR A 43 -28.83 22.98 -20.22
N ALA A 44 -27.85 22.89 -19.33
CA ALA A 44 -26.57 22.24 -19.59
C ALA A 44 -26.11 21.64 -18.27
N GLN A 45 -26.23 20.32 -18.15
CA GLN A 45 -25.56 19.56 -17.09
C GLN A 45 -24.07 19.96 -17.11
N PRO A 46 -23.49 20.43 -15.99
CA PRO A 46 -22.06 20.69 -15.96
C PRO A 46 -21.34 19.35 -16.11
N ASP A 47 -20.61 19.18 -17.21
CA ASP A 47 -19.66 18.09 -17.44
C ASP A 47 -18.49 18.28 -16.47
N VAL A 48 -18.68 17.87 -15.21
CA VAL A 48 -17.59 17.73 -14.24
C VAL A 48 -16.98 16.36 -14.52
N ARG A 49 -15.98 16.33 -15.39
CA ARG A 49 -15.06 15.21 -15.47
C ARG A 49 -13.81 15.67 -14.76
N THR A 50 -13.50 15.11 -13.60
CA THR A 50 -12.13 15.18 -13.08
C THR A 50 -11.21 14.60 -14.16
N PRO A 51 -10.37 15.41 -14.82
CA PRO A 51 -9.50 14.91 -15.88
C PRO A 51 -8.51 13.91 -15.29
N CYS A 52 -8.00 12.98 -16.10
CA CYS A 52 -6.85 12.18 -15.69
C CYS A 52 -5.69 13.12 -15.35
N TYR A 53 -5.03 12.87 -14.22
CA TYR A 53 -3.79 13.54 -13.89
C TYR A 53 -2.76 13.28 -15.00
N GLN A 54 -2.21 14.35 -15.56
CA GLN A 54 -1.15 14.31 -16.56
C GLN A 54 -0.08 15.34 -16.15
N PRO A 55 1.05 14.90 -15.56
CA PRO A 55 2.13 15.83 -15.27
C PRO A 55 2.76 16.37 -16.58
N PRO A 56 3.31 17.60 -16.58
CA PRO A 56 3.75 18.32 -17.77
C PRO A 56 4.70 17.56 -18.71
N ASP A 57 5.48 16.62 -18.17
CA ASP A 57 6.54 15.90 -18.87
C ASP A 57 6.15 14.46 -19.28
N THR A 58 4.85 14.13 -19.32
CA THR A 58 4.40 12.77 -19.69
C THR A 58 3.71 12.71 -21.04
N ALA A 59 4.07 11.69 -21.83
CA ALA A 59 3.46 11.44 -23.13
C ALA A 59 1.97 11.10 -22.98
N ASN A 60 1.15 11.62 -23.90
CA ASN A 60 -0.27 11.29 -23.98
C ASN A 60 -0.47 9.79 -24.28
N GLY A 61 -1.41 9.14 -23.59
CA GLY A 61 -1.91 7.81 -23.96
C GLY A 61 -1.59 6.64 -23.03
N GLY A 62 -1.21 6.88 -21.77
CA GLY A 62 -1.01 5.80 -20.80
C GLY A 62 -2.00 5.82 -19.62
N ALA A 63 -1.69 5.12 -18.53
CA ALA A 63 -2.62 4.89 -17.41
C ALA A 63 -3.21 6.20 -16.87
N CYS A 64 -4.52 6.22 -16.63
CA CYS A 64 -5.18 7.37 -16.00
C CYS A 64 -4.95 7.33 -14.48
N VAL A 65 -4.59 8.45 -13.86
CA VAL A 65 -4.61 8.60 -12.39
C VAL A 65 -5.71 9.60 -12.00
N ARG A 66 -6.55 9.22 -11.04
CA ARG A 66 -7.60 10.06 -10.44
C ARG A 66 -7.34 10.29 -8.95
N PHE A 67 -8.01 11.28 -8.38
CA PHE A 67 -7.86 11.66 -6.97
C PHE A 67 -9.14 11.44 -6.19
N VAL A 68 -8.99 11.09 -4.92
CA VAL A 68 -10.05 11.26 -3.92
C VAL A 68 -9.41 11.85 -2.67
N GLU A 69 -9.82 13.05 -2.29
CA GLU A 69 -9.16 13.82 -1.24
C GLU A 69 -10.01 13.94 0.03
N TYR A 70 -9.37 13.77 1.18
CA TYR A 70 -9.98 13.76 2.51
C TYR A 70 -9.33 14.78 3.45
N ASP A 71 -10.13 15.34 4.36
CA ASP A 71 -9.64 16.16 5.47
C ASP A 71 -9.02 15.31 6.60
N ASP A 72 -8.52 15.98 7.64
CA ASP A 72 -7.91 15.35 8.83
C ASP A 72 -8.89 14.47 9.65
N PHE A 73 -10.19 14.53 9.37
CA PHE A 73 -11.23 13.77 10.06
C PHE A 73 -11.81 12.66 9.17
N GLY A 74 -11.26 12.46 7.97
CA GLY A 74 -11.74 11.47 7.01
C GLY A 74 -12.98 11.92 6.24
N ASN A 75 -13.36 13.20 6.26
CA ASN A 75 -14.44 13.71 5.43
C ASN A 75 -13.94 14.00 4.01
N LEU A 76 -14.77 13.70 3.02
CA LEU A 76 -14.49 14.04 1.62
C LEU A 76 -14.46 15.56 1.43
N PHE A 77 -13.42 16.06 0.75
CA PHE A 77 -13.44 17.44 0.28
C PHE A 77 -14.46 17.66 -0.84
N ASN A 78 -14.70 16.66 -1.68
CA ASN A 78 -15.66 16.73 -2.77
C ASN A 78 -16.33 15.37 -3.04
N ARG A 79 -17.64 15.30 -2.81
CA ARG A 79 -18.45 14.09 -3.07
C ARG A 79 -18.50 13.72 -4.55
N ALA A 80 -18.59 14.70 -5.44
CA ALA A 80 -18.62 14.45 -6.89
C ALA A 80 -17.30 13.85 -7.38
N GLN A 81 -16.16 14.27 -6.81
CA GLN A 81 -14.85 13.69 -7.11
C GLN A 81 -14.81 12.18 -6.78
N LEU A 82 -15.35 11.78 -5.62
CA LEU A 82 -15.49 10.36 -5.26
C LEU A 82 -16.39 9.63 -6.26
N ASP A 83 -17.60 10.12 -6.49
CA ASP A 83 -18.60 9.43 -7.30
C ASP A 83 -18.15 9.28 -8.77
N GLU A 84 -17.52 10.32 -9.34
CA GLU A 84 -16.90 10.26 -10.67
C GLU A 84 -15.74 9.27 -10.75
N THR A 85 -14.94 9.17 -9.69
CA THR A 85 -13.82 8.24 -9.62
C THR A 85 -14.30 6.79 -9.52
N VAL A 86 -15.33 6.53 -8.71
CA VAL A 86 -15.99 5.22 -8.64
C VAL A 86 -16.62 4.84 -9.98
N GLU A 87 -17.25 5.79 -10.66
CA GLU A 87 -17.85 5.55 -11.98
C GLU A 87 -16.79 5.31 -13.07
N ALA A 88 -15.62 5.96 -12.99
CA ALA A 88 -14.47 5.62 -13.84
C ALA A 88 -13.92 4.22 -13.54
N ALA A 89 -13.80 3.85 -12.26
CA ALA A 89 -13.40 2.53 -11.84
C ALA A 89 -14.39 1.45 -12.30
N ARG A 90 -15.69 1.73 -12.26
CA ARG A 90 -16.74 0.86 -12.78
C ARG A 90 -16.52 0.56 -14.27
N ARG A 91 -16.29 1.58 -15.10
CA ARG A 91 -16.03 1.38 -16.54
C ARG A 91 -14.78 0.54 -16.81
N VAL A 92 -13.73 0.76 -16.04
CA VAL A 92 -12.49 -0.03 -16.13
C VAL A 92 -12.76 -1.48 -15.70
N ALA A 93 -13.51 -1.68 -14.61
CA ALA A 93 -13.88 -3.00 -14.13
C ALA A 93 -14.77 -3.76 -15.13
N GLU A 94 -15.76 -3.09 -15.73
CA GLU A 94 -16.64 -3.63 -16.77
C GLU A 94 -15.86 -4.14 -17.99
N ALA A 95 -14.78 -3.45 -18.35
CA ALA A 95 -13.85 -3.86 -19.41
C ALA A 95 -12.84 -4.95 -18.98
N GLY A 96 -12.92 -5.48 -17.75
CA GLY A 96 -11.96 -6.45 -17.21
C GLY A 96 -10.61 -5.85 -16.83
N GLY A 97 -10.56 -4.53 -16.61
CA GLY A 97 -9.36 -3.77 -16.29
C GLY A 97 -8.88 -3.92 -14.83
N ILE A 98 -7.84 -3.16 -14.50
CA ILE A 98 -7.17 -3.16 -13.19
C ILE A 98 -7.36 -1.79 -12.54
N VAL A 99 -7.86 -1.77 -11.32
CA VAL A 99 -7.92 -0.57 -10.48
C VAL A 99 -6.89 -0.69 -9.37
N VAL A 100 -5.97 0.28 -9.30
CA VAL A 100 -4.94 0.37 -8.26
C VAL A 100 -5.19 1.62 -7.43
N VAL A 101 -5.44 1.44 -6.14
CA VAL A 101 -5.59 2.53 -5.19
C VAL A 101 -4.30 2.68 -4.39
N TYR A 102 -3.81 3.90 -4.24
CA TYR A 102 -2.63 4.20 -3.45
C TYR A 102 -2.94 5.28 -2.43
N VAL A 103 -2.67 4.98 -1.15
CA VAL A 103 -2.80 5.91 -0.02
C VAL A 103 -1.41 6.31 0.45
N HIS A 104 -1.09 7.61 0.35
CA HIS A 104 0.25 8.12 0.60
C HIS A 104 0.60 8.27 2.09
N GLY A 105 1.89 8.37 2.37
CA GLY A 105 2.44 8.63 3.70
C GLY A 105 2.31 10.08 4.16
N TRP A 106 2.61 10.32 5.43
CA TRP A 106 2.45 11.63 6.08
C TRP A 106 3.38 12.74 5.56
N GLU A 107 4.47 12.43 4.85
CA GLU A 107 5.35 13.46 4.25
C GLU A 107 4.86 13.94 2.88
N HIS A 108 3.77 13.36 2.37
CA HIS A 108 3.26 13.60 1.02
C HIS A 108 1.89 14.26 1.03
N ASN A 109 1.53 14.82 -0.11
CA ASN A 109 0.21 15.38 -0.38
C ASN A 109 -0.16 15.21 -1.86
N ALA A 110 -1.38 15.63 -2.22
CA ALA A 110 -1.87 15.55 -3.59
C ALA A 110 -1.52 16.78 -4.45
N SER A 111 -0.44 17.53 -4.19
CA SER A 111 -0.04 18.62 -5.10
C SER A 111 0.58 18.06 -6.38
N ASP A 112 0.38 18.76 -7.51
CA ASP A 112 0.92 18.37 -8.82
C ASP A 112 2.45 18.13 -8.84
N GLY A 113 3.18 18.78 -7.93
CA GLY A 113 4.64 18.69 -7.80
C GLY A 113 5.13 17.71 -6.73
N ASP A 114 4.23 17.00 -6.04
CA ASP A 114 4.62 16.01 -5.05
C ASP A 114 5.31 14.82 -5.73
N HIS A 115 6.49 14.46 -5.24
CA HIS A 115 7.32 13.43 -5.86
C HIS A 115 6.73 12.02 -5.70
N ASP A 116 5.93 11.79 -4.66
CA ASP A 116 5.24 10.51 -4.42
C ASP A 116 4.09 10.32 -5.41
N LEU A 117 3.32 11.38 -5.68
CA LEU A 117 2.31 11.40 -6.73
C LEU A 117 2.92 11.18 -8.13
N ILE A 118 4.01 11.89 -8.44
CA ILE A 118 4.71 11.74 -9.73
C ILE A 118 5.25 10.31 -9.88
N ALA A 119 5.80 9.73 -8.81
CA ALA A 119 6.32 8.37 -8.82
C ALA A 119 5.20 7.33 -8.97
N PHE A 120 4.08 7.48 -8.26
CA PHE A 120 2.91 6.62 -8.42
C PHE A 120 2.35 6.69 -9.85
N HIS A 121 2.21 7.89 -10.41
CA HIS A 121 1.77 8.06 -11.79
C HIS A 121 2.70 7.32 -12.76
N ARG A 122 4.02 7.50 -12.63
CA ARG A 122 5.01 6.77 -13.43
C ARG A 122 4.91 5.25 -13.24
N ALA A 123 4.63 4.78 -12.03
CA ALA A 123 4.40 3.37 -11.77
C ALA A 123 3.19 2.81 -12.52
N MET A 124 2.10 3.56 -12.57
CA MET A 124 0.92 3.18 -13.36
C MET A 124 1.20 3.19 -14.86
N GLN A 125 1.98 4.16 -15.35
CA GLN A 125 2.41 4.18 -16.77
C GLN A 125 3.22 2.93 -17.13
N ASN A 126 4.21 2.59 -16.30
CA ASN A 126 5.05 1.43 -16.51
C ASN A 126 4.24 0.13 -16.45
N ALA A 127 3.34 0.00 -15.48
CA ALA A 127 2.43 -1.15 -15.38
C ALA A 127 1.55 -1.29 -16.63
N GLN A 128 0.99 -0.18 -17.14
CA GLN A 128 0.12 -0.19 -18.33
C GLN A 128 0.90 -0.58 -19.59
N ALA A 129 2.12 -0.08 -19.75
CA ALA A 129 2.99 -0.43 -20.86
C ALA A 129 3.31 -1.93 -20.87
N LEU A 130 3.62 -2.50 -19.70
CA LEU A 130 3.93 -3.92 -19.56
C LEU A 130 2.71 -4.81 -19.82
N ASP A 131 1.54 -4.42 -19.33
CA ASP A 131 0.31 -5.17 -19.57
C ASP A 131 -0.12 -5.12 -21.05
N ILE A 132 0.09 -3.99 -21.75
CA ILE A 132 -0.15 -3.89 -23.21
C ILE A 132 0.82 -4.77 -23.99
N GLN A 133 2.09 -4.78 -23.59
CA GLN A 133 3.12 -5.46 -24.34
C GLN A 133 3.12 -6.99 -24.11
N TYR A 134 2.75 -7.43 -22.90
CA TYR A 134 2.97 -8.81 -22.47
C TYR A 134 1.80 -9.46 -21.72
N GLY A 135 0.83 -8.67 -21.25
CA GLY A 135 -0.35 -9.16 -20.55
C GLY A 135 -1.59 -9.20 -21.46
N ASP A 136 -2.75 -9.01 -20.83
CA ASP A 136 -4.06 -9.06 -21.49
C ASP A 136 -4.48 -7.71 -22.11
N LYS A 137 -3.58 -6.71 -22.15
CA LYS A 137 -3.86 -5.35 -22.66
C LYS A 137 -5.02 -4.66 -21.94
N ARG A 138 -5.15 -4.93 -20.65
CA ARG A 138 -6.14 -4.38 -19.75
C ARG A 138 -5.87 -2.90 -19.52
N THR A 139 -6.95 -2.14 -19.38
CA THR A 139 -6.87 -0.76 -18.92
C THR A 139 -6.52 -0.72 -17.44
N ILE A 140 -5.54 0.10 -17.07
CA ILE A 140 -5.15 0.35 -15.68
C ILE A 140 -5.61 1.75 -15.28
N LEU A 141 -6.33 1.84 -14.15
CA LEU A 141 -6.70 3.08 -13.49
C LEU A 141 -6.01 3.16 -12.13
N GLY A 142 -5.18 4.20 -11.97
CA GLY A 142 -4.67 4.59 -10.66
C GLY A 142 -5.65 5.52 -9.94
N ILE A 143 -5.79 5.33 -8.63
CA ILE A 143 -6.52 6.24 -7.73
C ILE A 143 -5.57 6.65 -6.61
N TYR A 144 -5.22 7.93 -6.56
CA TYR A 144 -4.40 8.51 -5.51
C TYR A 144 -5.31 9.07 -4.41
N VAL A 145 -5.23 8.51 -3.21
CA VAL A 145 -5.99 8.96 -2.05
C VAL A 145 -5.17 10.02 -1.33
N GLY A 146 -5.62 11.27 -1.47
CA GLY A 146 -5.02 12.42 -0.82
C GLY A 146 -5.59 12.62 0.58
N TRP A 147 -4.74 12.77 1.58
CA TRP A 147 -5.09 13.27 2.91
C TRP A 147 -3.99 14.21 3.38
N ARG A 148 -4.20 14.97 4.46
CA ARG A 148 -3.19 15.99 4.83
C ARG A 148 -1.94 15.37 5.49
N GLY A 149 -0.85 15.36 4.75
CA GLY A 149 0.52 15.20 5.27
C GLY A 149 1.04 16.42 6.04
N GLN A 150 2.26 16.37 6.55
CA GLN A 150 2.91 17.41 7.34
C GLN A 150 2.90 18.75 6.60
N SER A 151 2.28 19.77 7.20
CA SER A 151 2.22 21.13 6.62
C SER A 151 3.32 22.06 7.15
N VAL A 152 4.16 21.62 8.11
CA VAL A 152 5.20 22.46 8.72
C VAL A 152 6.48 21.66 9.00
N SER A 153 7.53 21.88 8.21
CA SER A 153 8.87 21.34 8.44
C SER A 153 9.69 22.25 9.36
N VAL A 154 9.31 22.38 10.64
CA VAL A 154 10.20 23.03 11.62
C VAL A 154 11.23 22.02 12.14
N PRO A 155 12.54 22.29 12.04
CA PRO A 155 13.56 21.46 12.67
C PRO A 155 13.29 21.31 14.18
N GLY A 156 13.07 20.09 14.64
CA GLY A 156 12.85 19.77 16.06
C GLY A 156 11.39 19.53 16.51
N ILE A 157 10.38 19.72 15.65
CA ILE A 157 8.95 19.49 15.98
C ILE A 157 8.40 18.18 15.37
N SER A 158 9.19 17.44 14.61
CA SER A 158 8.75 16.25 13.84
C SER A 158 8.11 15.13 14.67
N LYS A 159 8.36 15.06 15.98
CA LYS A 159 7.83 14.01 16.85
C LYS A 159 6.39 14.24 17.28
N THR A 160 5.98 15.48 17.58
CA THR A 160 4.59 15.79 17.94
C THR A 160 3.67 15.64 16.73
N THR A 161 4.16 16.03 15.54
CA THR A 161 3.44 15.82 14.28
C THR A 161 3.24 14.33 13.99
N PHE A 162 4.21 13.45 14.27
CA PHE A 162 4.05 12.00 14.04
C PHE A 162 2.85 11.40 14.80
N TRP A 163 2.64 11.75 16.08
CA TRP A 163 1.54 11.20 16.89
C TRP A 163 0.18 11.77 16.53
N GLU A 164 0.13 13.07 16.25
CA GLU A 164 -1.09 13.69 15.71
C GLU A 164 -1.46 13.05 14.39
N ARG A 165 -0.49 12.86 13.48
CA ARG A 165 -0.71 12.22 12.17
C ARG A 165 -1.10 10.75 12.30
N LYS A 166 -0.63 10.03 13.31
CA LYS A 166 -1.08 8.68 13.62
C LYS A 166 -2.57 8.63 13.97
N THR A 167 -3.01 9.52 14.85
CA THR A 167 -4.42 9.61 15.27
C THR A 167 -5.30 10.02 14.09
N THR A 168 -4.83 10.97 13.28
CA THR A 168 -5.46 11.37 12.01
C THR A 168 -5.56 10.19 11.03
N ALA A 169 -4.50 9.41 10.83
CA ALA A 169 -4.50 8.26 9.92
C ALA A 169 -5.55 7.21 10.32
N GLN A 170 -5.71 6.95 11.61
CA GLN A 170 -6.77 6.06 12.11
C GLN A 170 -8.17 6.65 11.85
N ALA A 171 -8.40 7.92 12.18
CA ALA A 171 -9.68 8.58 11.94
C ALA A 171 -10.07 8.64 10.45
N VAL A 172 -9.10 8.91 9.57
CA VAL A 172 -9.29 8.95 8.11
C VAL A 172 -9.64 7.57 7.57
N GLY A 173 -8.98 6.52 8.07
CA GLY A 173 -9.24 5.13 7.69
C GLY A 173 -10.60 4.62 8.15
N ASP A 174 -10.99 4.91 9.39
CA ASP A 174 -12.30 4.53 9.95
C ASP A 174 -13.46 5.31 9.29
N GLY A 175 -13.17 6.48 8.70
CA GLY A 175 -14.12 7.38 8.06
C GLY A 175 -14.30 7.14 6.55
N GLY A 176 -14.05 8.18 5.76
CA GLY A 176 -14.43 8.23 4.34
C GLY A 176 -13.63 7.31 3.40
N VAL A 177 -12.41 6.91 3.76
CA VAL A 177 -11.61 6.01 2.90
C VAL A 177 -12.26 4.63 2.80
N PHE A 178 -12.88 4.15 3.88
CA PHE A 178 -13.68 2.93 3.86
C PHE A 178 -14.82 2.99 2.83
N GLU A 179 -15.51 4.13 2.68
CA GLU A 179 -16.58 4.30 1.68
C GLU A 179 -16.03 4.07 0.26
N LEU A 180 -14.90 4.69 -0.08
CA LEU A 180 -14.24 4.50 -1.38
C LEU A 180 -13.89 3.03 -1.59
N PHE A 181 -13.19 2.40 -0.65
CA PHE A 181 -12.75 1.01 -0.80
C PHE A 181 -13.93 0.05 -0.95
N ARG A 182 -15.01 0.27 -0.19
CA ARG A 182 -16.23 -0.54 -0.33
C ARG A 182 -16.87 -0.37 -1.70
N LYS A 183 -17.07 0.87 -2.17
CA LYS A 183 -17.66 1.13 -3.49
C LYS A 183 -16.85 0.50 -4.63
N LEU A 184 -15.52 0.51 -4.53
CA LEU A 184 -14.62 -0.14 -5.49
C LEU A 184 -14.70 -1.68 -5.40
N ALA A 185 -14.76 -2.22 -4.19
CA ALA A 185 -14.93 -3.65 -3.96
C ALA A 185 -16.25 -4.17 -4.55
N ASP A 186 -17.34 -3.40 -4.42
CA ASP A 186 -18.63 -3.74 -5.03
C ASP A 186 -18.52 -3.82 -6.57
N GLN A 187 -17.73 -2.94 -7.20
CA GLN A 187 -17.49 -3.01 -8.65
C GLN A 187 -16.67 -4.25 -9.04
N ARG A 188 -15.64 -4.56 -8.26
CA ARG A 188 -14.85 -5.79 -8.46
C ARG A 188 -15.75 -7.01 -8.35
N GLU A 189 -16.58 -7.10 -7.32
CA GLU A 189 -17.48 -8.24 -7.09
C GLU A 189 -18.49 -8.42 -8.23
N LEU A 190 -19.02 -7.32 -8.76
CA LEU A 190 -19.90 -7.31 -9.92
C LEU A 190 -19.17 -7.73 -11.21
N PHE A 191 -17.97 -7.19 -11.46
CA PHE A 191 -17.16 -7.45 -12.65
C PHE A 191 -15.95 -8.32 -12.31
N ARG A 192 -16.19 -9.62 -12.10
CA ARG A 192 -15.19 -10.57 -11.55
C ARG A 192 -13.93 -10.78 -12.40
N ASN A 193 -13.95 -10.37 -13.66
CA ASN A 193 -12.77 -10.40 -14.52
C ASN A 193 -11.82 -9.23 -14.25
N SER A 194 -12.29 -8.15 -13.62
CA SER A 194 -11.47 -7.02 -13.18
C SER A 194 -10.60 -7.38 -11.98
N ARG A 195 -9.65 -6.50 -11.68
CA ARG A 195 -8.84 -6.57 -10.44
C ARG A 195 -8.88 -5.28 -9.65
N LEU A 196 -8.86 -5.42 -8.33
CA LEU A 196 -8.72 -4.33 -7.39
C LEU A 196 -7.51 -4.56 -6.48
N VAL A 197 -6.60 -3.59 -6.48
CA VAL A 197 -5.35 -3.60 -5.71
C VAL A 197 -5.33 -2.38 -4.80
N LEU A 198 -5.17 -2.59 -3.50
CA LEU A 198 -5.08 -1.52 -2.52
C LEU A 198 -3.65 -1.42 -2.01
N VAL A 199 -3.03 -0.26 -2.11
CA VAL A 199 -1.66 -0.01 -1.68
C VAL A 199 -1.64 1.12 -0.66
N GLY A 200 -0.88 0.97 0.42
CA GLY A 200 -0.64 2.03 1.38
C GLY A 200 0.83 2.08 1.79
N HIS A 201 1.37 3.29 1.95
CA HIS A 201 2.73 3.52 2.42
C HIS A 201 2.73 4.24 3.77
N SER A 202 3.63 3.88 4.69
CA SER A 202 3.83 4.61 5.94
C SER A 202 2.53 4.77 6.74
N PHE A 203 2.07 5.99 7.03
CA PHE A 203 0.76 6.26 7.62
C PHE A 203 -0.41 6.00 6.69
N GLY A 204 -0.23 6.14 5.37
CA GLY A 204 -1.20 5.67 4.39
C GLY A 204 -1.43 4.16 4.49
N ALA A 205 -0.42 3.38 4.89
CA ALA A 205 -0.62 1.97 5.20
C ALA A 205 -1.52 1.74 6.43
N ALA A 206 -1.43 2.62 7.43
CA ALA A 206 -2.32 2.58 8.59
C ALA A 206 -3.75 2.98 8.22
N VAL A 207 -3.94 4.02 7.40
CA VAL A 207 -5.24 4.40 6.82
C VAL A 207 -5.85 3.23 6.06
N THR A 208 -5.07 2.64 5.14
CA THR A 208 -5.51 1.50 4.33
C THR A 208 -5.89 0.33 5.22
N TYR A 209 -5.03 -0.05 6.17
CA TYR A 209 -5.28 -1.16 7.08
C TYR A 209 -6.52 -0.97 7.94
N ALA A 210 -6.68 0.21 8.57
CA ALA A 210 -7.87 0.53 9.37
C ALA A 210 -9.15 0.39 8.53
N SER A 211 -9.12 0.88 7.28
CA SER A 211 -10.26 0.79 6.35
C SER A 211 -10.63 -0.67 5.99
N VAL A 212 -9.66 -1.59 5.90
CA VAL A 212 -9.92 -2.96 5.42
C VAL A 212 -9.92 -4.02 6.52
N SER A 213 -9.52 -3.67 7.75
CA SER A 213 -9.21 -4.60 8.84
C SER A 213 -10.32 -5.64 9.09
N HIS A 214 -11.56 -5.20 9.36
CA HIS A 214 -12.67 -6.14 9.58
C HIS A 214 -12.99 -6.97 8.34
N SER A 215 -12.89 -6.35 7.17
CA SER A 215 -13.14 -7.06 5.91
C SER A 215 -12.07 -8.10 5.57
N LEU A 216 -10.83 -7.91 6.01
CA LEU A 216 -9.79 -8.94 5.94
C LEU A 216 -10.10 -10.10 6.88
N MET A 217 -10.59 -9.84 8.10
CA MET A 217 -11.02 -10.92 9.01
C MET A 217 -12.14 -11.75 8.39
N ASP A 218 -13.17 -11.12 7.83
CA ASP A 218 -14.25 -11.81 7.13
C ASP A 218 -13.72 -12.70 6.01
N GLN A 219 -12.81 -12.19 5.17
CA GLN A 219 -12.23 -12.98 4.08
C GLN A 219 -11.48 -14.20 4.60
N ILE A 220 -10.69 -14.07 5.67
CA ILE A 220 -10.00 -15.19 6.30
C ILE A 220 -11.01 -16.20 6.88
N ILE A 221 -12.14 -15.71 7.43
CA ILE A 221 -13.21 -16.58 7.96
C ILE A 221 -13.91 -17.34 6.83
N ASP A 222 -14.13 -16.68 5.70
CA ASP A 222 -14.85 -17.20 4.54
C ASP A 222 -13.97 -18.04 3.60
N ASP A 223 -12.65 -18.03 3.80
CA ASP A 223 -11.72 -18.85 3.03
C ASP A 223 -12.10 -20.35 3.17
N PRO A 224 -12.24 -21.06 2.03
CA PRO A 224 -12.66 -22.45 2.02
C PRO A 224 -11.60 -23.34 2.69
N LYS A 225 -12.08 -24.32 3.47
CA LYS A 225 -11.20 -25.26 4.18
C LYS A 225 -10.84 -26.48 3.34
N ASP A 226 -11.73 -26.92 2.45
CA ASP A 226 -11.56 -28.12 1.61
C ASP A 226 -12.09 -27.91 0.18
N ALA A 227 -11.37 -28.46 -0.81
CA ALA A 227 -11.69 -28.31 -2.24
C ALA A 227 -13.03 -28.97 -2.65
N SER A 228 -13.55 -29.88 -1.84
CA SER A 228 -14.82 -30.59 -2.10
C SER A 228 -16.07 -29.77 -1.79
N GLN A 229 -15.96 -28.65 -1.07
CA GLN A 229 -17.10 -27.82 -0.68
C GLN A 229 -17.47 -26.75 -1.72
N ASP A 230 -16.66 -26.54 -2.74
CA ASP A 230 -16.83 -25.48 -3.73
C ASP A 230 -16.38 -26.03 -5.08
N GLY A 231 -17.33 -26.27 -6.00
CA GLY A 231 -17.14 -27.02 -7.25
C GLY A 231 -16.10 -26.43 -8.22
N GLY A 232 -14.82 -26.62 -7.94
CA GLY A 232 -13.67 -26.42 -8.84
C GLY A 232 -13.29 -24.98 -9.21
N GLU A 233 -14.18 -23.99 -9.10
CA GLU A 233 -14.02 -22.68 -9.76
C GLU A 233 -14.14 -21.42 -8.86
N THR A 234 -13.86 -21.46 -7.55
CA THR A 234 -14.16 -20.32 -6.64
C THR A 234 -12.97 -19.49 -6.15
N ARG A 235 -11.76 -19.68 -6.68
CA ARG A 235 -10.50 -19.04 -6.21
C ARG A 235 -10.55 -17.51 -6.11
N ASN A 236 -11.36 -16.85 -6.94
CA ASN A 236 -11.50 -15.40 -6.95
C ASN A 236 -12.94 -14.90 -6.73
N ARG A 237 -13.92 -15.80 -6.55
CA ARG A 237 -15.35 -15.45 -6.57
C ARG A 237 -15.83 -14.68 -5.34
N ARG A 238 -15.13 -14.78 -4.20
CA ARG A 238 -15.52 -14.16 -2.92
C ARG A 238 -14.57 -13.06 -2.43
N LYS A 239 -13.50 -12.78 -3.18
CA LYS A 239 -12.56 -11.72 -2.83
C LYS A 239 -13.19 -10.34 -3.05
N ARG A 240 -13.08 -9.46 -2.06
CA ARG A 240 -13.53 -8.06 -2.19
C ARG A 240 -12.48 -7.20 -2.92
N TRP A 241 -11.22 -7.62 -2.85
CA TRP A 241 -10.06 -7.10 -3.55
C TRP A 241 -9.10 -8.26 -3.80
N ASP A 242 -8.24 -8.12 -4.80
CA ASP A 242 -7.34 -9.20 -5.16
C ASP A 242 -6.09 -9.21 -4.26
N MET A 243 -5.65 -8.05 -3.77
CA MET A 243 -4.62 -7.91 -2.73
C MET A 243 -4.68 -6.56 -1.99
N VAL A 244 -4.14 -6.54 -0.76
CA VAL A 244 -3.76 -5.32 -0.04
C VAL A 244 -2.25 -5.34 0.19
N VAL A 245 -1.53 -4.31 -0.24
CA VAL A 245 -0.08 -4.16 -0.10
C VAL A 245 0.25 -2.97 0.80
N LEU A 246 0.91 -3.22 1.92
CA LEU A 246 1.29 -2.22 2.91
C LEU A 246 2.81 -2.10 2.96
N VAL A 247 3.37 -0.98 2.51
CA VAL A 247 4.81 -0.77 2.44
C VAL A 247 5.29 0.13 3.58
N ASN A 248 6.32 -0.31 4.31
CA ASN A 248 6.89 0.35 5.48
C ASN A 248 5.79 0.84 6.44
N ALA A 249 4.87 -0.06 6.79
CA ALA A 249 3.66 0.30 7.52
C ALA A 249 3.98 0.88 8.90
N ALA A 250 3.51 2.11 9.15
CA ALA A 250 3.78 2.85 10.37
C ALA A 250 2.69 2.63 11.43
N PHE A 251 2.45 1.37 11.82
CA PHE A 251 1.58 1.01 12.95
C PHE A 251 2.12 -0.21 13.75
N GLU A 252 1.65 -0.36 15.00
CA GLU A 252 2.09 -1.43 15.92
C GLU A 252 1.71 -2.83 15.44
N ALA A 253 2.57 -3.81 15.68
CA ALA A 253 2.27 -5.22 15.46
C ALA A 253 1.02 -5.67 16.22
N MET A 254 0.75 -5.08 17.39
CA MET A 254 -0.49 -5.30 18.16
C MET A 254 -1.77 -5.13 17.32
N GLN A 255 -1.81 -4.19 16.38
CA GLN A 255 -3.03 -3.90 15.61
C GLN A 255 -3.44 -5.04 14.66
N VAL A 256 -2.52 -5.93 14.30
CA VAL A 256 -2.77 -7.10 13.44
C VAL A 256 -2.80 -8.42 14.21
N ARG A 257 -2.62 -8.41 15.54
CA ARG A 257 -2.62 -9.65 16.33
C ARG A 257 -3.86 -10.51 16.07
N PRO A 258 -5.10 -9.99 16.09
CA PRO A 258 -6.28 -10.82 15.86
C PRO A 258 -6.29 -11.48 14.48
N HIS A 259 -5.79 -10.79 13.44
CA HIS A 259 -5.69 -11.34 12.09
C HIS A 259 -4.66 -12.46 12.00
N PHE A 260 -3.50 -12.30 12.63
CA PHE A 260 -2.47 -13.34 12.68
C PHE A 260 -2.94 -14.56 13.48
N GLU A 261 -3.57 -14.36 14.64
CA GLU A 261 -4.12 -15.45 15.45
C GLU A 261 -5.20 -16.22 14.69
N LEU A 262 -6.16 -15.49 14.11
CA LEU A 262 -7.20 -16.08 13.25
C LEU A 262 -6.56 -16.83 12.09
N ALA A 263 -5.62 -16.21 11.39
CA ALA A 263 -5.01 -16.80 10.21
C ALA A 263 -4.21 -18.08 10.54
N ARG A 264 -3.49 -18.08 11.66
CA ARG A 264 -2.70 -19.22 12.15
C ARG A 264 -3.56 -20.38 12.65
N SER A 265 -4.76 -20.11 13.14
CA SER A 265 -5.69 -21.11 13.68
C SER A 265 -6.43 -21.94 12.61
N ARG A 266 -6.17 -21.69 11.32
CA ARG A 266 -6.93 -22.26 10.21
C ARG A 266 -6.08 -23.08 9.24
N ARG A 267 -6.75 -23.86 8.42
CA ARG A 267 -6.18 -24.56 7.26
C ARG A 267 -6.69 -23.89 5.99
N TYR A 268 -5.84 -23.87 4.97
CA TYR A 268 -6.11 -23.23 3.68
C TYR A 268 -5.88 -24.20 2.54
N LEU A 269 -6.54 -23.93 1.42
CA LEU A 269 -6.28 -24.65 0.17
C LEU A 269 -4.87 -24.35 -0.35
N GLN A 270 -4.31 -25.29 -1.11
CA GLN A 270 -2.94 -25.21 -1.65
C GLN A 270 -2.68 -23.96 -2.51
N ASN A 271 -3.73 -23.40 -3.08
CA ASN A 271 -3.67 -22.21 -3.95
C ASN A 271 -4.26 -20.97 -3.27
N GLN A 272 -4.36 -20.94 -1.94
CA GLN A 272 -4.85 -19.76 -1.24
C GLN A 272 -3.96 -18.57 -1.55
N LEU A 273 -4.60 -17.51 -2.03
CA LEU A 273 -3.93 -16.26 -2.34
C LEU A 273 -3.81 -15.40 -1.08
N PRO A 274 -2.77 -14.58 -0.95
CA PRO A 274 -2.67 -13.62 0.13
C PRO A 274 -3.78 -12.58 0.01
N HIS A 275 -4.35 -12.20 1.15
CA HIS A 275 -5.27 -11.08 1.29
C HIS A 275 -4.51 -9.83 1.72
N LEU A 276 -3.47 -10.01 2.55
CA LEU A 276 -2.63 -8.94 3.10
C LEU A 276 -1.15 -9.24 2.87
N ILE A 277 -0.44 -8.31 2.23
CA ILE A 277 1.00 -8.34 2.00
C ILE A 277 1.58 -7.09 2.66
N LEU A 278 2.41 -7.27 3.68
CA LEU A 278 3.20 -6.21 4.29
C LEU A 278 4.64 -6.33 3.79
N ILE A 279 5.26 -5.21 3.41
CA ILE A 279 6.66 -5.19 2.94
C ILE A 279 7.40 -4.11 3.72
N THR A 280 8.40 -4.48 4.50
CA THR A 280 9.14 -3.53 5.34
C THR A 280 10.65 -3.70 5.19
N SER A 281 11.36 -2.60 5.00
CA SER A 281 12.83 -2.61 4.98
C SER A 281 13.38 -2.72 6.39
N GLN A 282 14.42 -3.55 6.56
CA GLN A 282 15.19 -3.57 7.80
C GLN A 282 15.92 -2.25 8.10
N ALA A 283 16.15 -1.43 7.06
CA ALA A 283 16.76 -0.11 7.15
C ALA A 283 15.75 1.03 7.34
N ASP A 284 14.45 0.72 7.49
CA ASP A 284 13.44 1.71 7.84
C ASP A 284 13.66 2.25 9.27
N TRP A 285 14.47 3.31 9.36
CA TRP A 285 14.79 3.97 10.61
C TRP A 285 13.56 4.66 11.22
N ALA A 286 12.61 5.13 10.40
CA ALA A 286 11.47 5.91 10.86
C ALA A 286 10.58 5.06 11.77
N THR A 287 10.25 3.85 11.34
CA THR A 287 9.48 2.89 12.16
C THR A 287 10.33 2.27 13.27
N ARG A 288 11.64 2.10 13.08
CA ARG A 288 12.55 1.57 14.10
C ARG A 288 12.81 2.52 15.28
N ILE A 289 12.71 3.84 15.08
CA ILE A 289 13.01 4.87 16.10
C ILE A 289 11.77 5.60 16.62
N ALA A 290 10.74 5.81 15.79
CA ALA A 290 9.53 6.53 16.20
C ALA A 290 8.70 5.77 17.24
N PHE A 291 8.58 4.44 17.11
CA PHE A 291 7.80 3.60 18.03
C PHE A 291 8.45 3.48 19.42
N PRO A 292 9.78 3.31 19.57
CA PRO A 292 10.45 3.37 20.87
C PRO A 292 10.40 4.74 21.57
N LEU A 293 10.54 5.86 20.86
CA LEU A 293 10.57 7.19 21.48
C LEU A 293 9.19 7.73 21.88
N GLY A 294 8.11 7.27 21.25
CA GLY A 294 6.75 7.49 21.72
C GLY A 294 6.48 6.98 23.12
N ARG A 295 7.24 5.97 23.55
CA ARG A 295 7.08 5.28 24.82
C ARG A 295 7.57 6.08 26.01
N PHE A 296 8.51 7.03 25.85
CA PHE A 296 9.03 7.76 27.01
C PHE A 296 7.92 8.54 27.75
N PHE A 297 6.88 8.97 27.02
CA PHE A 297 5.77 9.72 27.60
C PHE A 297 4.58 8.86 28.08
N ARG A 298 4.49 7.57 27.69
CA ARG A 298 3.27 6.74 27.91
C ARG A 298 3.51 5.38 28.58
N SER A 299 4.72 4.79 28.47
CA SER A 299 5.08 3.49 29.10
C SER A 299 5.25 3.56 30.62
N THR A 300 5.37 4.75 31.20
CA THR A 300 5.37 4.94 32.66
C THR A 300 3.96 4.87 33.27
N LEU A 301 2.91 4.85 32.45
CA LEU A 301 1.52 4.91 32.91
C LEU A 301 0.72 3.63 32.68
N ASN A 302 1.02 2.83 31.65
CA ASN A 302 0.34 1.54 31.39
C ASN A 302 1.32 0.53 30.75
N LYS A 303 1.64 -0.55 31.46
CA LYS A 303 2.35 -1.73 30.91
C LYS A 303 1.36 -2.88 30.76
N TYR A 304 1.48 -3.65 29.68
CA TYR A 304 0.75 -4.91 29.58
C TYR A 304 1.28 -5.92 30.62
N ALA A 305 0.42 -6.84 31.04
CA ALA A 305 0.78 -7.83 32.06
C ALA A 305 1.75 -8.89 31.52
N ASP A 306 1.68 -9.20 30.22
CA ASP A 306 2.54 -10.16 29.55
C ASP A 306 3.60 -9.47 28.66
N PRO A 307 4.85 -9.95 28.65
CA PRO A 307 5.93 -9.36 27.86
C PRO A 307 5.71 -9.39 26.34
N GLU A 308 4.95 -10.37 25.83
CA GLU A 308 4.67 -10.50 24.40
C GLU A 308 3.76 -9.37 23.91
N SER A 309 2.67 -9.09 24.64
CA SER A 309 1.78 -7.97 24.33
C SER A 309 2.51 -6.63 24.45
N ASP A 310 3.46 -6.51 25.38
CA ASP A 310 4.31 -5.33 25.47
C ASP A 310 5.13 -5.18 24.17
N ASP A 311 5.89 -6.19 23.75
CA ASP A 311 6.69 -6.14 22.51
C ASP A 311 5.84 -5.87 21.26
N LEU A 312 4.66 -6.50 21.15
CA LEU A 312 3.71 -6.27 20.06
C LEU A 312 3.23 -4.82 19.97
N TYR A 313 2.97 -4.19 21.11
CA TYR A 313 2.56 -2.80 21.20
C TYR A 313 3.74 -1.83 20.97
N GLU A 314 4.94 -2.30 21.22
CA GLU A 314 6.15 -1.51 21.19
C GLU A 314 6.86 -1.51 19.84
N THR A 315 6.58 -2.50 19.00
CA THR A 315 7.27 -2.78 17.75
C THR A 315 6.34 -2.57 16.55
N ALA A 316 6.81 -1.84 15.54
CA ALA A 316 6.07 -1.70 14.29
C ALA A 316 5.96 -3.06 13.57
N ILE A 317 4.84 -3.30 12.88
CA ILE A 317 4.52 -4.62 12.30
C ILE A 317 5.66 -5.25 11.47
N GLY A 318 6.33 -4.48 10.62
CA GLY A 318 7.42 -5.00 9.79
C GLY A 318 8.71 -5.35 10.54
N HIS A 319 8.86 -4.84 11.76
CA HIS A 319 10.04 -5.09 12.62
C HIS A 319 9.81 -6.17 13.66
N TYR A 320 8.57 -6.56 13.92
CA TYR A 320 8.21 -7.62 14.85
C TYR A 320 8.52 -8.99 14.22
N ILE A 321 9.71 -9.50 14.49
CA ILE A 321 10.27 -10.73 13.91
C ILE A 321 9.30 -11.92 13.99
N PRO A 322 8.56 -12.18 15.08
CA PRO A 322 7.65 -13.32 15.15
C PRO A 322 6.51 -13.31 14.13
N TYR A 323 6.22 -12.17 13.49
CA TYR A 323 5.26 -12.06 12.40
C TYR A 323 5.87 -12.13 11.01
N VAL A 324 7.20 -12.09 10.87
CA VAL A 324 7.86 -12.20 9.56
C VAL A 324 7.55 -13.57 8.95
N THR A 325 7.12 -13.58 7.70
CA THR A 325 6.83 -14.84 6.97
C THR A 325 7.77 -15.05 5.80
N HIS A 326 8.30 -13.96 5.23
CA HIS A 326 9.21 -14.02 4.10
C HIS A 326 10.36 -13.02 4.22
N GLN A 327 11.47 -13.36 3.59
CA GLN A 327 12.55 -12.44 3.26
C GLN A 327 12.46 -12.08 1.78
N LEU A 328 12.72 -10.82 1.45
CA LEU A 328 13.01 -10.38 0.09
C LEU A 328 14.46 -9.88 0.03
N SER A 329 15.27 -10.42 -0.88
CA SER A 329 16.67 -10.02 -1.08
C SER A 329 16.98 -9.79 -2.55
N ALA A 330 17.84 -8.83 -2.87
CA ALA A 330 18.29 -8.61 -4.23
C ALA A 330 19.44 -9.57 -4.55
N GLU A 331 19.37 -10.19 -5.73
CA GLU A 331 20.33 -11.18 -6.18
C GLU A 331 20.81 -10.81 -7.58
N ASP A 332 22.06 -11.10 -7.92
CA ASP A 332 22.54 -10.90 -9.29
C ASP A 332 21.93 -11.94 -10.25
N ASP A 333 21.69 -13.15 -9.75
CA ASP A 333 20.92 -14.21 -10.39
C ASP A 333 20.13 -14.99 -9.32
N CYS A 334 18.83 -14.70 -9.18
CA CYS A 334 17.99 -15.43 -8.23
C CYS A 334 17.57 -16.83 -8.72
N ARG A 335 17.78 -17.18 -10.01
CA ARG A 335 17.41 -18.51 -10.52
C ARG A 335 18.32 -19.62 -10.00
N ARG A 336 19.52 -19.28 -9.52
CA ARG A 336 20.43 -20.24 -8.89
C ARG A 336 19.80 -20.99 -7.71
N PHE A 337 18.79 -20.41 -7.06
CA PHE A 337 18.06 -21.02 -5.94
C PHE A 337 16.92 -21.95 -6.37
N LEU A 338 16.54 -21.95 -7.65
CA LEU A 338 15.42 -22.71 -8.19
C LEU A 338 15.83 -24.07 -8.78
N GLN A 339 17.04 -24.57 -8.49
CA GLN A 339 17.54 -25.82 -9.04
C GLN A 339 16.79 -27.03 -8.44
N GLY A 340 15.67 -27.38 -9.07
CA GLY A 340 14.83 -28.55 -8.79
C GLY A 340 13.98 -28.90 -10.02
N PRO A 341 13.34 -30.08 -10.05
CA PRO A 341 12.46 -30.44 -11.16
C PRO A 341 11.33 -29.40 -11.32
N PRO A 342 10.92 -29.07 -12.57
CA PRO A 342 9.86 -28.10 -12.81
C PRO A 342 8.59 -28.48 -12.04
N VAL A 343 8.04 -27.54 -11.27
CA VAL A 343 6.71 -27.70 -10.69
C VAL A 343 5.71 -27.68 -11.85
N PRO A 344 4.79 -28.66 -11.97
CA PRO A 344 3.78 -28.65 -13.01
C PRO A 344 3.00 -27.33 -12.99
N PRO A 345 2.51 -26.84 -14.15
CA PRO A 345 1.81 -25.57 -14.22
C PRO A 345 0.57 -25.62 -13.32
N MET A 346 0.67 -24.97 -12.16
CA MET A 346 -0.46 -24.81 -11.26
C MET A 346 -1.42 -23.78 -11.84
N PRO A 347 -2.73 -23.89 -11.58
CA PRO A 347 -3.70 -22.93 -12.08
C PRO A 347 -3.58 -21.55 -11.41
N ASP A 348 -2.57 -21.31 -10.58
CA ASP A 348 -2.39 -20.05 -9.88
C ASP A 348 -0.90 -19.74 -9.68
N LYS A 349 -0.41 -18.73 -10.39
CA LYS A 349 1.00 -18.32 -10.34
C LYS A 349 1.37 -17.79 -8.96
N LEU A 350 0.48 -17.09 -8.28
CA LEU A 350 0.75 -16.56 -6.95
C LEU A 350 0.58 -17.60 -5.86
N GLY A 351 -0.36 -18.54 -5.99
CA GLY A 351 -0.39 -19.73 -5.14
C GLY A 351 0.96 -20.47 -5.17
N THR A 352 1.58 -20.53 -6.35
CA THR A 352 2.93 -21.09 -6.53
C THR A 352 4.00 -20.25 -5.82
N VAL A 353 3.92 -18.91 -5.92
CA VAL A 353 4.81 -17.99 -5.18
C VAL A 353 4.73 -18.22 -3.68
N VAL A 354 3.52 -18.41 -3.15
CA VAL A 354 3.27 -18.59 -1.71
C VAL A 354 3.68 -20.00 -1.26
N GLU A 355 3.56 -21.03 -2.09
CA GLU A 355 3.93 -22.40 -1.72
C GLU A 355 5.45 -22.65 -1.84
N ALA A 356 6.09 -22.07 -2.85
CA ALA A 356 7.50 -22.30 -3.09
C ALA A 356 8.36 -21.70 -1.99
N LYS A 357 9.36 -22.46 -1.51
CA LYS A 357 10.37 -21.95 -0.59
C LYS A 357 11.08 -20.72 -1.14
N TYR A 358 11.36 -20.74 -2.44
CA TYR A 358 12.04 -19.69 -3.19
C TYR A 358 11.20 -19.30 -4.41
N PHE A 359 11.05 -18.00 -4.65
CA PHE A 359 10.48 -17.47 -5.87
C PHE A 359 11.33 -16.32 -6.40
N CYS A 360 11.73 -16.40 -7.67
CA CYS A 360 12.60 -15.44 -8.33
C CYS A 360 11.77 -14.49 -9.20
N PHE A 361 11.83 -13.20 -8.87
CA PHE A 361 11.25 -12.11 -9.66
C PHE A 361 12.36 -11.51 -10.52
N ASP A 362 12.56 -12.07 -11.70
CA ASP A 362 13.62 -11.68 -12.65
C ASP A 362 13.09 -11.35 -14.04
N ASP A 363 11.80 -11.00 -14.14
CA ASP A 363 11.23 -10.62 -15.41
C ASP A 363 11.86 -9.31 -15.88
N LYS A 364 12.85 -9.44 -16.78
CA LYS A 364 13.59 -8.32 -17.38
C LYS A 364 12.68 -7.26 -17.99
N ARG A 365 11.44 -7.62 -18.35
CA ARG A 365 10.44 -6.70 -18.89
C ARG A 365 10.01 -5.71 -17.82
N ALA A 366 9.78 -6.16 -16.60
CA ALA A 366 9.37 -5.31 -15.47
C ALA A 366 10.55 -4.62 -14.76
N MET A 367 11.79 -4.96 -15.12
CA MET A 367 13.01 -4.42 -14.54
C MET A 367 13.49 -3.15 -15.26
N LEU A 368 12.63 -2.12 -15.26
CA LEU A 368 12.92 -0.84 -15.91
C LEU A 368 14.01 -0.05 -15.15
N PRO A 369 14.78 0.81 -15.84
CA PRO A 369 15.68 1.73 -15.17
C PRO A 369 14.92 2.83 -14.43
N ASP A 370 15.58 3.53 -13.51
CA ASP A 370 15.04 4.75 -12.91
C ASP A 370 14.79 5.85 -13.95
N SER A 371 14.16 6.95 -13.53
CA SER A 371 13.89 8.11 -14.38
C SER A 371 15.13 8.81 -14.92
N THR A 372 16.31 8.53 -14.38
CA THR A 372 17.59 9.09 -14.84
C THR A 372 18.34 8.14 -15.78
N GLY A 373 17.84 6.91 -15.97
CA GLY A 373 18.51 5.85 -16.71
C GLY A 373 19.75 5.27 -15.99
N LYS A 374 20.00 5.63 -14.72
CA LYS A 374 21.28 5.34 -14.05
C LYS A 374 21.26 4.08 -13.21
N HIS A 375 20.14 3.78 -12.54
CA HIS A 375 19.99 2.57 -11.74
C HIS A 375 19.01 1.62 -12.41
N ALA A 376 19.46 0.40 -12.69
CA ALA A 376 18.61 -0.67 -13.19
C ALA A 376 18.03 -1.47 -12.01
N ALA A 377 16.77 -1.89 -12.14
CA ALA A 377 16.18 -2.84 -11.21
C ALA A 377 17.01 -4.14 -11.17
N ARG A 378 17.17 -4.72 -9.98
CA ARG A 378 17.85 -6.01 -9.79
C ARG A 378 16.81 -7.14 -9.66
N PRO A 379 17.16 -8.38 -10.06
CA PRO A 379 16.34 -9.53 -9.72
C PRO A 379 16.17 -9.63 -8.20
N VAL A 380 14.97 -10.01 -7.75
CA VAL A 380 14.72 -10.21 -6.32
C VAL A 380 14.25 -11.62 -6.03
N LEU A 381 14.76 -12.18 -4.95
CA LEU A 381 14.40 -13.49 -4.44
C LEU A 381 13.48 -13.32 -3.24
N LEU A 382 12.27 -13.86 -3.36
CA LEU A 382 11.37 -14.05 -2.24
C LEU A 382 11.65 -15.43 -1.61
N THR A 383 11.91 -15.45 -0.31
CA THR A 383 12.21 -16.67 0.45
C THR A 383 11.25 -16.81 1.61
N ARG A 384 10.63 -17.99 1.77
CA ARG A 384 9.81 -18.33 2.94
C ARG A 384 10.69 -18.61 4.16
N CYS A 385 10.31 -18.12 5.34
CA CYS A 385 11.04 -18.36 6.59
C CYS A 385 10.60 -19.68 7.27
N ASP A 386 10.54 -20.79 6.53
CA ASP A 386 9.98 -22.07 7.03
C ASP A 386 10.92 -22.76 8.05
N ALA A 387 12.22 -22.48 8.01
CA ALA A 387 13.20 -22.96 8.97
C ALA A 387 14.22 -21.88 9.37
N SER A 388 14.83 -22.07 10.54
CA SER A 388 15.94 -21.23 11.01
C SER A 388 17.04 -21.13 9.94
N GLY A 389 17.49 -19.91 9.66
CA GLY A 389 18.48 -19.61 8.64
C GLY A 389 17.93 -19.31 7.24
N ASP A 390 16.67 -19.68 6.93
CA ASP A 390 16.08 -19.39 5.61
C ASP A 390 16.04 -17.88 5.32
N CYS A 391 15.69 -17.10 6.34
CA CYS A 391 15.64 -15.64 6.29
C CYS A 391 16.87 -14.99 6.93
N SER A 392 18.06 -15.55 6.70
CA SER A 392 19.35 -15.13 7.29
C SER A 392 19.70 -13.64 7.15
N GLN A 393 19.23 -12.95 6.11
CA GLN A 393 19.60 -11.55 5.86
C GLN A 393 18.75 -10.55 6.65
N VAL A 394 17.56 -10.96 7.10
CA VAL A 394 16.60 -10.05 7.76
C VAL A 394 16.04 -10.58 9.08
N ALA A 395 16.11 -11.89 9.33
CA ALA A 395 15.54 -12.60 10.47
C ALA A 395 16.24 -13.97 10.69
N GLY A 396 17.55 -14.00 10.91
CA GLY A 396 18.33 -15.24 10.73
C GLY A 396 18.06 -16.41 11.68
N GLU A 397 17.64 -16.15 12.92
CA GLU A 397 17.26 -17.20 13.87
C GLU A 397 15.74 -17.49 13.83
N HIS A 398 15.00 -16.77 12.99
CA HIS A 398 13.55 -16.85 12.96
C HIS A 398 13.06 -18.10 12.22
N THR A 399 12.04 -18.73 12.78
CA THR A 399 11.23 -19.74 12.10
C THR A 399 9.79 -19.28 12.15
N MET A 400 9.17 -19.16 10.99
CA MET A 400 7.79 -18.71 10.87
C MET A 400 6.84 -19.71 11.55
N LEU A 401 5.99 -19.20 12.43
CA LEU A 401 4.82 -19.92 12.90
C LEU A 401 3.64 -19.59 11.99
N ALA A 402 3.43 -20.36 10.93
CA ALA A 402 2.26 -20.22 10.06
C ALA A 402 1.85 -21.56 9.43
N PRO A 403 0.55 -21.83 9.28
CA PRO A 403 0.09 -22.94 8.46
C PRO A 403 0.47 -22.72 6.98
N PRO A 404 0.59 -23.79 6.19
CA PRO A 404 0.73 -23.68 4.74
C PRO A 404 -0.37 -22.80 4.13
N HIS A 405 0.01 -21.98 3.16
CA HIS A 405 -0.90 -21.09 2.40
C HIS A 405 -1.68 -20.08 3.26
N MET A 406 -1.15 -19.70 4.43
CA MET A 406 -1.68 -18.61 5.23
C MET A 406 -1.81 -17.33 4.37
N PRO A 407 -2.99 -16.65 4.34
CA PRO A 407 -3.26 -15.54 3.43
C PRO A 407 -2.66 -14.20 3.91
N ILE A 408 -1.66 -14.23 4.79
CA ILE A 408 -0.95 -13.04 5.28
C ILE A 408 0.54 -13.23 5.01
N MET A 409 1.12 -12.31 4.25
CA MET A 409 2.56 -12.25 3.99
C MET A 409 3.12 -11.02 4.70
N ASN A 410 4.05 -11.20 5.63
CA ASN A 410 4.86 -10.11 6.18
C ASN A 410 6.30 -10.30 5.70
N ILE A 411 6.61 -9.55 4.65
CA ILE A 411 7.86 -9.60 3.92
C ILE A 411 8.80 -8.58 4.53
N ARG A 412 9.96 -9.04 5.01
CA ARG A 412 11.04 -8.17 5.45
C ARG A 412 12.12 -8.14 4.38
N THR A 413 12.58 -6.95 4.00
CA THR A 413 13.50 -6.75 2.88
C THR A 413 14.82 -6.11 3.31
N THR A 414 15.86 -6.39 2.53
CA THR A 414 17.22 -5.87 2.70
C THR A 414 17.34 -4.42 2.23
N SER A 415 18.38 -3.72 2.70
CA SER A 415 18.59 -2.29 2.42
C SER A 415 18.99 -2.00 0.97
N ASP A 416 19.42 -3.01 0.21
CA ASP A 416 19.74 -2.90 -1.21
C ASP A 416 18.52 -3.04 -2.12
N ILE A 417 17.38 -3.51 -1.60
CA ILE A 417 16.07 -3.40 -2.26
C ILE A 417 15.39 -2.09 -1.89
N MET A 418 15.40 -1.74 -0.61
CA MET A 418 14.75 -0.54 -0.10
C MET A 418 15.62 0.04 1.01
N SER A 419 16.34 1.12 0.70
CA SER A 419 17.37 1.70 1.57
C SER A 419 16.83 2.43 2.79
N GLY A 420 15.53 2.77 2.79
CA GLY A 420 14.90 3.45 3.90
C GLY A 420 13.38 3.57 3.76
N HIS A 421 12.79 4.44 4.57
CA HIS A 421 11.34 4.57 4.71
C HIS A 421 10.61 4.99 3.42
N ASN A 422 11.17 5.96 2.69
CA ASN A 422 10.55 6.57 1.51
C ASN A 422 11.11 6.03 0.18
N ASP A 423 12.03 5.06 0.25
CA ASP A 423 12.68 4.48 -0.93
C ASP A 423 11.80 3.41 -1.61
N ILE A 424 10.48 3.63 -1.66
CA ILE A 424 9.49 2.65 -2.13
C ILE A 424 9.33 2.63 -3.64
N TRP A 425 9.77 3.69 -4.33
CA TRP A 425 9.63 3.88 -5.77
C TRP A 425 10.91 3.64 -6.55
N ASN A 426 11.96 3.12 -5.89
CA ASN A 426 13.17 2.77 -6.62
C ASN A 426 12.90 1.67 -7.66
N PRO A 427 13.74 1.55 -8.70
CA PRO A 427 13.53 0.60 -9.79
C PRO A 427 13.29 -0.83 -9.36
N THR A 428 14.06 -1.33 -8.39
CA THR A 428 13.97 -2.71 -7.90
C THR A 428 12.63 -2.95 -7.20
N MET A 429 12.25 -2.05 -6.28
CA MET A 429 10.98 -2.18 -5.56
C MET A 429 9.77 -2.01 -6.50
N GLN A 430 9.83 -1.04 -7.42
CA GLN A 430 8.78 -0.84 -8.41
C GLN A 430 8.63 -2.05 -9.33
N GLY A 431 9.75 -2.59 -9.83
CA GLY A 431 9.76 -3.79 -10.68
C GLY A 431 9.21 -5.01 -9.94
N PHE A 432 9.52 -5.15 -8.65
CA PHE A 432 8.94 -6.19 -7.80
C PHE A 432 7.42 -6.03 -7.64
N LEU A 433 6.93 -4.84 -7.28
CA LEU A 433 5.50 -4.57 -7.09
C LEU A 433 4.70 -4.78 -8.39
N VAL A 434 5.23 -4.35 -9.53
CA VAL A 434 4.57 -4.56 -10.83
C VAL A 434 4.53 -6.04 -11.17
N GLN A 435 5.62 -6.80 -10.99
CA GLN A 435 5.59 -8.24 -11.21
C GLN A 435 4.60 -8.93 -10.28
N LEU A 436 4.65 -8.63 -8.98
CA LEU A 436 3.70 -9.16 -7.99
C LEU A 436 2.26 -8.89 -8.41
N MET A 437 1.97 -7.66 -8.85
CA MET A 437 0.67 -7.28 -9.37
C MET A 437 0.27 -8.11 -10.60
N LEU A 438 1.14 -8.22 -11.60
CA LEU A 438 0.85 -8.99 -12.81
C LEU A 438 0.63 -10.48 -12.52
N TYR A 439 1.39 -11.07 -11.58
CA TYR A 439 1.16 -12.45 -11.12
C TYR A 439 -0.20 -12.66 -10.43
N ILE A 440 -0.76 -11.62 -9.82
CA ILE A 440 -2.10 -11.62 -9.20
C ILE A 440 -3.22 -11.46 -10.24
N VAL A 441 -2.96 -10.64 -11.27
CA VAL A 441 -3.98 -10.28 -12.26
C VAL A 441 -4.08 -11.36 -13.35
N GLU A 442 -2.97 -12.00 -13.71
CA GLU A 442 -2.92 -13.18 -14.57
C GLU A 442 -3.50 -14.40 -13.83
N GLY A 443 -4.80 -14.65 -14.03
CA GLY A 443 -5.38 -15.97 -13.75
C GLY A 443 -4.73 -17.06 -14.64
N PRO A 444 -5.10 -18.34 -14.48
CA PRO A 444 -4.65 -19.40 -15.38
C PRO A 444 -5.27 -19.21 -16.77
N GLN A 445 -4.71 -18.31 -17.56
CA GLN A 445 -4.90 -18.28 -19.00
C GLN A 445 -4.11 -19.45 -19.57
N GLN A 446 -4.79 -20.22 -20.42
CA GLN A 446 -4.26 -21.28 -21.25
C GLN A 446 -3.19 -20.71 -22.20
N HIS A 447 -1.98 -20.47 -21.71
CA HIS A 447 -0.84 -20.32 -22.61
C HIS A 447 -0.33 -21.72 -22.97
N PRO A 448 -0.32 -22.08 -24.26
CA PRO A 448 0.36 -23.29 -24.69
C PRO A 448 1.83 -23.14 -24.31
N THR A 449 2.31 -24.10 -23.54
CA THR A 449 3.72 -24.36 -23.27
C THR A 449 4.59 -24.00 -24.48
N ARG A 450 5.49 -23.05 -24.31
CA ARG A 450 6.71 -22.92 -25.11
C ARG A 450 7.89 -22.74 -24.19
#